data_AF-A0A1C3KEA9-F1
#
_entry.id   AF-A0A1C3KEA9-F1
#
_cell.length_a   1.000
_cell.length_b   1.000
_cell.length_c   1.000
_cell.angle_alpha   90.00
_cell.angle_beta   90.00
_cell.angle_gamma   90.00
#
_symmetry.space_group_name_H-M   'P 1'
#
loop_
_entity.id
_entity.type
_entity.pdbx_description
1 polymer ?
#
loop_
_entity_poly.entity_id
_entity_poly.type
_entity_poly.pdbx_seq_one_letter_code
_entity_poly.pdbx_strand_id
1 'polypeptide(L)'
;MMDDEIIDLEQIYPDSYRQNVTLIPMYCFEVKKDIAKECLNIMKNFINAQLFNNYNHLKRCKKSEGNVQILVGFCSKLPNNLHDKLIQINNGEDITIKKVNVSKHSPMTKKQCIEWSTHWPVYYRKPTNDLYTLTKEEIKKYIKFINISINIGKTFGTCQSGCVLTYNDKIIACSGDNIKNHPLQHSVMLAIEEVSYKLRHIWQIKKGITSKNWEYYHIGNPINNPLSILCASQTSQEETSKKFKRYTFLISFRCGYLPCDDLYKKKKKKKA
;
A
#
# COMPACT_ATOMS: atom_id res chain seq x y z
N MET A 1 10.14 34.11 -9.86
CA MET A 1 10.05 33.13 -8.76
C MET A 1 9.93 31.73 -9.35
N MET A 2 11.06 31.03 -9.57
CA MET A 2 11.13 29.72 -10.24
C MET A 2 11.69 28.64 -9.29
N ASP A 3 11.12 28.45 -8.10
CA ASP A 3 11.76 27.58 -7.09
C ASP A 3 10.82 26.57 -6.43
N ASP A 4 10.13 25.75 -7.23
CA ASP A 4 9.41 24.58 -6.70
C ASP A 4 9.50 23.36 -7.64
N GLU A 5 10.59 23.21 -8.39
CA GLU A 5 10.77 21.99 -9.17
C GLU A 5 11.05 20.82 -8.21
N ILE A 6 10.27 19.74 -8.36
CA ILE A 6 10.58 18.48 -7.66
C ILE A 6 11.78 17.86 -8.37
N ILE A 7 12.78 17.50 -7.59
CA ILE A 7 14.05 16.97 -8.09
C ILE A 7 14.24 15.48 -7.82
N ASP A 8 13.47 14.91 -6.89
CA ASP A 8 13.61 13.51 -6.49
C ASP A 8 12.36 12.97 -5.78
N LEU A 9 12.23 11.64 -5.74
CA LEU A 9 11.20 10.90 -5.02
C LEU A 9 11.84 9.91 -4.05
N GLU A 10 11.47 10.00 -2.77
CA GLU A 10 11.95 9.05 -1.75
C GLU A 10 10.86 8.01 -1.44
N GLN A 11 11.18 6.73 -1.63
CA GLN A 11 10.28 5.63 -1.26
C GLN A 11 10.15 5.50 0.25
N ILE A 12 8.91 5.57 0.73
CA ILE A 12 8.57 5.38 2.14
C ILE A 12 7.87 4.06 2.29
N TYR A 13 8.42 3.22 3.17
CA TYR A 13 7.78 1.99 3.58
C TYR A 13 6.89 2.25 4.80
N PRO A 14 5.80 1.48 4.96
CA PRO A 14 5.03 1.47 6.19
C PRO A 14 5.93 1.23 7.40
N ASP A 15 5.59 1.84 8.54
CA ASP A 15 6.40 1.76 9.76
C ASP A 15 6.66 0.32 10.22
N SER A 16 5.76 -0.61 9.90
CA SER A 16 5.92 -2.05 10.18
C SER A 16 7.19 -2.66 9.59
N TYR A 17 7.72 -2.11 8.49
CA TYR A 17 9.00 -2.56 7.89
C TYR A 17 10.24 -2.06 8.64
N ARG A 18 10.10 -0.99 9.44
CA ARG A 18 11.19 -0.36 10.20
C ARG A 18 11.03 -0.54 11.71
N GLN A 19 9.95 -1.16 12.15
CA GLN A 19 9.62 -1.33 13.56
C GLN A 19 10.67 -2.20 14.26
N ASN A 20 11.06 -1.80 15.47
CA ASN A 20 11.86 -2.58 16.39
C ASN A 20 11.02 -3.70 17.03
N VAL A 21 11.69 -4.71 17.60
CA VAL A 21 10.99 -5.78 18.31
C VAL A 21 10.19 -5.23 19.49
N THR A 22 8.88 -5.48 19.48
CA THR A 22 8.01 -5.24 20.65
C THR A 22 7.71 -6.58 21.28
N LEU A 23 8.17 -6.78 22.52
CA LEU A 23 8.01 -8.04 23.24
C LEU A 23 6.75 -8.01 24.11
N ILE A 24 6.04 -9.12 24.12
CA ILE A 24 4.92 -9.36 25.02
C ILE A 24 5.14 -10.67 25.79
N PRO A 25 4.74 -10.72 27.07
CA PRO A 25 4.84 -11.94 27.85
C PRO A 25 3.76 -12.94 27.43
N MET A 26 4.16 -14.19 27.25
CA MET A 26 3.31 -15.36 27.07
C MET A 26 3.81 -16.50 27.93
N TYR A 27 3.10 -17.62 27.94
CA TYR A 27 3.44 -18.82 28.67
C TYR A 27 3.68 -19.98 27.71
N CYS A 28 4.69 -20.79 28.03
CA CYS A 28 4.97 -22.05 27.37
C CYS A 28 5.18 -23.13 28.42
N PHE A 29 5.04 -24.39 28.03
CA PHE A 29 5.48 -25.50 28.86
C PHE A 29 6.54 -26.32 28.13
N GLU A 30 7.32 -27.08 28.88
CA GLU A 30 8.45 -27.84 28.37
C GLU A 30 8.18 -29.35 28.50
N VAL A 31 8.43 -30.09 27.43
CA VAL A 31 8.23 -31.54 27.37
C VAL A 31 9.38 -32.23 26.62
N LYS A 32 9.57 -33.52 26.88
CA LYS A 32 10.51 -34.36 26.12
C LYS A 32 10.08 -34.42 24.65
N LYS A 33 11.06 -34.53 23.75
CA LYS A 33 10.83 -34.52 22.30
C LYS A 33 9.85 -35.60 21.83
N ASP A 34 9.87 -36.76 22.48
CA ASP A 34 9.10 -37.95 22.07
C ASP A 34 7.59 -37.76 22.25
N ILE A 35 7.20 -37.07 23.33
CA ILE A 35 5.80 -36.80 23.68
C ILE A 35 5.26 -35.48 23.09
N ALA A 36 6.14 -34.61 22.59
CA ALA A 36 5.78 -33.25 22.18
C ALA A 36 4.68 -33.19 21.10
N LYS A 37 4.64 -34.17 20.19
CA LYS A 37 3.62 -34.24 19.13
C LYS A 37 2.23 -34.50 19.71
N GLU A 38 2.14 -35.40 20.67
CA GLU A 38 0.88 -35.77 21.32
C GLU A 38 0.36 -34.62 22.19
N CYS A 39 1.24 -34.02 22.99
CA CYS A 39 0.92 -32.82 23.78
C CYS A 39 0.41 -31.68 22.90
N LEU A 40 1.07 -31.41 21.77
CA LEU A 40 0.63 -30.38 20.83
C LEU A 40 -0.76 -30.66 20.25
N ASN A 41 -1.08 -31.93 19.98
CA ASN A 41 -2.39 -32.31 19.43
C ASN A 41 -3.53 -32.10 20.44
N ILE A 42 -3.32 -32.49 21.70
CA ILE A 42 -4.28 -32.26 22.79
C ILE A 42 -4.50 -30.77 23.02
N MET A 43 -3.41 -30.00 23.00
CA MET A 43 -3.46 -28.57 23.26
C MET A 43 -3.90 -27.73 22.07
N LYS A 44 -4.00 -28.32 20.87
CA LYS A 44 -4.23 -27.61 19.60
C LYS A 44 -5.41 -26.64 19.65
N ASN A 45 -6.57 -27.11 20.10
CA ASN A 45 -7.78 -26.30 20.14
C ASN A 45 -7.67 -25.16 21.17
N PHE A 46 -7.10 -25.45 22.33
CA PHE A 46 -6.89 -24.47 23.40
C PHE A 46 -5.89 -23.38 22.98
N ILE A 47 -4.77 -23.77 22.37
CA ILE A 47 -3.75 -22.84 21.85
C ILE A 47 -4.34 -21.98 20.74
N ASN A 48 -5.09 -22.59 19.80
CA ASN A 48 -5.69 -21.85 18.70
C ASN A 48 -6.75 -20.84 19.17
N ALA A 49 -7.53 -21.18 20.21
CA ALA A 49 -8.46 -20.23 20.81
C ALA A 49 -7.75 -18.96 21.34
N GLN A 50 -6.49 -19.08 21.78
CA GLN A 50 -5.71 -17.94 22.27
C GLN A 50 -4.92 -17.20 21.17
N LEU A 51 -4.42 -17.92 20.15
CA LEU A 51 -3.36 -17.43 19.25
C LEU A 51 -3.73 -17.32 17.77
N PHE A 52 -4.85 -17.91 17.31
CA PHE A 52 -5.08 -18.19 15.88
C PHE A 52 -5.27 -16.96 14.97
N ASN A 53 -5.62 -15.78 15.47
CA ASN A 53 -5.77 -14.60 14.59
C ASN A 53 -4.60 -13.63 14.71
N ASN A 54 -4.17 -13.35 15.94
CA ASN A 54 -3.23 -12.25 16.20
C ASN A 54 -1.75 -12.70 16.24
N TYR A 55 -1.48 -14.01 16.36
CA TYR A 55 -0.14 -14.53 16.64
C TYR A 55 0.24 -15.74 15.77
N ASN A 56 -0.21 -15.74 14.51
CA ASN A 56 0.12 -16.79 13.54
C ASN A 56 1.58 -16.76 13.07
N HIS A 57 2.26 -15.63 13.26
CA HIS A 57 3.69 -15.52 12.99
C HIS A 57 4.52 -16.29 14.03
N LEU A 58 4.01 -16.56 15.23
CA LEU A 58 4.76 -17.31 16.24
C LEU A 58 4.72 -18.81 15.93
N LYS A 59 5.88 -19.47 15.86
CA LYS A 59 5.92 -20.93 15.80
C LYS A 59 5.43 -21.48 17.14
N ARG A 60 4.68 -22.59 17.11
CA ARG A 60 4.13 -23.18 18.34
C ARG A 60 5.17 -23.91 19.18
N CYS A 61 6.25 -24.37 18.56
CA CYS A 61 7.30 -25.13 19.24
C CYS A 61 8.67 -24.44 19.09
N LYS A 62 9.44 -24.43 20.17
CA LYS A 62 10.86 -24.06 20.21
C LYS A 62 11.67 -25.26 20.68
N LYS A 63 12.72 -25.62 19.95
CA LYS A 63 13.63 -26.69 20.35
C LYS A 63 14.52 -26.18 21.48
N SER A 64 14.62 -26.96 22.55
CA SER A 64 15.59 -26.81 23.65
C SER A 64 16.46 -28.08 23.67
N GLU A 65 17.60 -28.07 24.34
CA GLU A 65 18.47 -29.25 24.40
C GLU A 65 17.72 -30.46 24.98
N GLY A 66 17.48 -31.50 24.16
CA GLY A 66 16.68 -32.68 24.53
C GLY A 66 15.16 -32.47 24.61
N ASN A 67 14.69 -31.24 24.80
CA ASN A 67 13.29 -30.92 25.06
C ASN A 67 12.66 -30.03 23.98
N VAL A 68 11.33 -29.89 24.05
CA VAL A 68 10.55 -28.99 23.21
C VAL A 68 9.69 -28.10 24.11
N GLN A 69 9.79 -26.79 23.90
CA GLN A 69 8.92 -25.81 24.53
C GLN A 69 7.73 -25.53 23.62
N ILE A 70 6.52 -25.72 24.13
CA ILE A 70 5.25 -25.50 23.41
C ILE A 70 4.60 -24.21 23.93
N LEU A 71 4.35 -23.26 23.03
CA LEU A 71 3.71 -21.98 23.34
C LEU A 71 2.20 -22.17 23.55
N VAL A 72 1.72 -21.74 24.72
CA VAL A 72 0.30 -21.83 25.10
C VAL A 72 -0.45 -20.56 24.74
N GLY A 73 0.12 -19.42 25.11
CA GLY A 73 -0.47 -18.09 24.93
C GLY A 73 -0.43 -17.27 26.22
N PHE A 74 -1.56 -16.71 26.64
CA PHE A 74 -1.61 -15.75 27.75
C PHE A 74 -1.95 -16.37 29.11
N CYS A 75 -2.31 -17.66 29.13
CA CYS A 75 -2.76 -18.32 30.34
C CYS A 75 -1.58 -18.89 31.15
N SER A 76 -1.48 -18.53 32.42
CA SER A 76 -0.48 -19.06 33.36
C SER A 76 -0.85 -20.43 33.93
N LYS A 77 -2.13 -20.79 33.89
CA LYS A 77 -2.65 -22.08 34.38
C LYS A 77 -3.43 -22.78 33.28
N LEU A 78 -3.24 -24.08 33.13
CA LEU A 78 -4.03 -24.87 32.19
C LEU A 78 -5.36 -25.28 32.81
N PRO A 79 -6.43 -25.42 32.01
CA PRO A 79 -7.64 -26.09 32.45
C PRO A 79 -7.34 -27.50 32.98
N ASN A 80 -7.92 -27.88 34.12
CA ASN A 80 -7.62 -29.15 34.81
C ASN A 80 -7.71 -30.36 33.87
N ASN A 81 -8.75 -30.43 33.03
CA ASN A 81 -8.94 -31.52 32.07
C ASN A 81 -7.79 -31.66 31.04
N LEU A 82 -7.13 -30.56 30.67
CA LEU A 82 -5.98 -30.59 29.76
C LEU A 82 -4.69 -30.87 30.54
N HIS A 83 -4.59 -30.30 31.74
CA HIS A 83 -3.46 -30.53 32.65
C HIS A 83 -3.33 -32.01 33.02
N ASP A 84 -4.41 -32.67 33.41
CA ASP A 84 -4.42 -34.08 33.79
C ASP A 84 -4.02 -34.99 32.62
N LYS A 85 -4.51 -34.70 31.41
CA LYS A 85 -4.11 -35.43 30.19
C LYS A 85 -2.64 -35.27 29.87
N LEU A 86 -2.10 -34.08 30.10
CA LEU A 86 -0.69 -33.80 29.88
C LEU A 86 0.21 -34.53 30.90
N ILE A 87 -0.21 -34.60 32.17
CA ILE A 87 0.46 -35.40 33.21
C ILE A 87 0.46 -36.89 32.84
N GLN A 88 -0.68 -37.42 32.38
CA GLN A 88 -0.79 -38.82 31.96
C GLN A 88 0.20 -39.19 30.87
N ILE A 89 0.42 -38.29 29.90
CA ILE A 89 1.38 -38.50 28.80
C ILE A 89 2.83 -38.34 29.27
N ASN A 90 3.06 -37.49 30.27
CA ASN A 90 4.38 -37.25 30.83
C ASN A 90 4.74 -38.26 31.94
N ASN A 91 4.23 -39.50 31.87
CA ASN A 91 4.46 -40.56 32.85
C ASN A 91 4.12 -40.18 34.31
N GLY A 92 3.14 -39.30 34.51
CA GLY A 92 2.76 -38.82 35.84
C GLY A 92 3.61 -37.64 36.35
N GLU A 93 4.63 -37.21 35.61
CA GLU A 93 5.42 -36.02 35.96
C GLU A 93 4.64 -34.74 35.63
N ASP A 94 4.62 -33.80 36.57
CA ASP A 94 3.95 -32.52 36.40
C ASP A 94 4.63 -31.63 35.35
N ILE A 95 3.85 -30.78 34.68
CA ILE A 95 4.33 -29.92 33.60
C ILE A 95 4.64 -28.52 34.13
N THR A 96 5.90 -28.13 34.00
CA THR A 96 6.32 -26.77 34.38
C THR A 96 5.93 -25.75 33.30
N ILE A 97 5.06 -24.80 33.66
CA ILE A 97 4.71 -23.64 32.83
C ILE A 97 5.68 -22.50 33.12
N LYS A 98 6.32 -21.98 32.07
CA LYS A 98 7.30 -20.88 32.13
C LYS A 98 6.78 -19.68 31.36
N LYS A 99 7.10 -18.49 31.86
CA LYS A 99 6.82 -17.23 31.17
C LYS A 99 7.94 -16.94 30.16
N VAL A 100 7.58 -16.58 28.94
CA VAL A 100 8.50 -16.26 27.83
C VAL A 100 8.10 -14.95 27.16
N ASN A 101 9.08 -14.22 26.65
CA ASN A 101 8.85 -13.02 25.87
C ASN A 101 8.86 -13.34 24.38
N VAL A 102 7.81 -12.98 23.68
CA VAL A 102 7.63 -13.27 22.24
C VAL A 102 7.34 -11.98 21.48
N SER A 103 7.56 -11.98 20.15
CA SER A 103 7.26 -10.80 19.34
C SER A 103 5.75 -10.58 19.23
N LYS A 104 5.32 -9.35 19.53
CA LYS A 104 3.91 -8.93 19.37
C LYS A 104 3.48 -8.94 17.90
N HIS A 105 4.39 -8.56 17.01
CA HIS A 105 4.10 -8.36 15.59
C HIS A 105 4.77 -9.44 14.72
N SER A 106 4.21 -9.61 13.52
CA SER A 106 4.80 -10.45 12.46
C SER A 106 5.95 -9.72 11.77
N PRO A 107 7.08 -10.39 11.50
CA PRO A 107 8.20 -9.76 10.81
C PRO A 107 7.84 -9.46 9.34
N MET A 108 8.14 -8.26 8.87
CA MET A 108 7.92 -7.83 7.48
C MET A 108 9.16 -8.04 6.61
N THR A 109 10.34 -8.05 7.23
CA THR A 109 11.63 -8.26 6.56
C THR A 109 12.35 -9.51 7.08
N LYS A 110 13.26 -10.06 6.27
CA LYS A 110 14.14 -11.16 6.70
C LYS A 110 15.01 -10.76 7.91
N LYS A 111 15.48 -9.51 7.93
CA LYS A 111 16.27 -8.97 9.05
C LYS A 111 15.47 -9.00 10.35
N GLN A 112 14.25 -8.47 10.34
CA GLN A 112 13.34 -8.55 11.49
C GLN A 112 13.07 -10.00 11.89
N CYS A 113 12.83 -10.91 10.93
CA CYS A 113 12.61 -12.31 11.26
C CYS A 113 13.79 -12.94 12.01
N ILE A 114 15.02 -12.69 11.57
CA ILE A 114 16.22 -13.22 12.21
C ILE A 114 16.35 -12.64 13.62
N GLU A 115 16.26 -11.31 13.74
CA GLU A 115 16.35 -10.60 15.01
C GLU A 115 15.28 -11.06 16.01
N TRP A 116 14.02 -11.12 15.58
CA TRP A 116 12.89 -11.44 16.48
C TRP A 116 12.85 -12.93 16.83
N SER A 117 13.39 -13.80 15.97
CA SER A 117 13.51 -15.24 16.24
C SER A 117 14.44 -15.56 17.41
N THR A 118 15.30 -14.63 17.83
CA THR A 118 16.17 -14.80 19.01
C THR A 118 15.36 -14.92 20.31
N HIS A 119 14.21 -14.23 20.40
CA HIS A 119 13.32 -14.29 21.54
C HIS A 119 12.44 -15.55 21.48
N TRP A 120 11.71 -15.70 20.38
CA TRP A 120 10.90 -16.88 20.10
C TRP A 120 10.84 -17.14 18.60
N PRO A 121 10.92 -18.40 18.13
CA PRO A 121 10.92 -18.68 16.70
C PRO A 121 9.67 -18.15 15.99
N VAL A 122 9.86 -17.41 14.90
CA VAL A 122 8.78 -16.85 14.08
C VAL A 122 8.79 -17.41 12.65
N TYR A 123 7.64 -17.39 11.99
CA TYR A 123 7.49 -17.62 10.57
C TYR A 123 7.71 -16.31 9.82
N TYR A 124 8.61 -16.33 8.84
CA TYR A 124 8.65 -15.31 7.81
C TYR A 124 7.70 -15.68 6.69
N ARG A 125 6.60 -14.92 6.55
CA ARG A 125 5.74 -14.98 5.37
C ARG A 125 6.05 -13.75 4.54
N LYS A 126 6.62 -13.95 3.36
CA LYS A 126 6.89 -12.84 2.43
C LYS A 126 5.57 -12.09 2.20
N PRO A 127 5.51 -10.77 2.45
CA PRO A 127 4.33 -9.99 2.12
C PRO A 127 3.97 -10.20 0.65
N THR A 128 2.69 -10.44 0.36
CA THR A 128 2.18 -10.65 -1.01
C THR A 128 2.38 -9.42 -1.90
N ASN A 129 2.39 -8.24 -1.29
CA ASN A 129 2.77 -7.02 -1.96
C ASN A 129 4.30 -6.96 -1.96
N ASP A 130 4.92 -7.52 -3.00
CA ASP A 130 6.29 -7.18 -3.31
C ASP A 130 6.36 -5.66 -3.44
N LEU A 131 7.13 -5.04 -2.55
CA LEU A 131 7.29 -3.60 -2.53
C LEU A 131 7.97 -3.19 -3.84
N TYR A 132 7.16 -2.78 -4.81
CA TYR A 132 7.65 -2.33 -6.10
C TYR A 132 8.57 -1.13 -5.87
N THR A 133 9.84 -1.30 -6.20
CA THR A 133 10.83 -0.23 -6.13
C THR A 133 10.86 0.43 -7.49
N LEU A 134 10.58 1.73 -7.54
CA LEU A 134 10.62 2.48 -8.79
C LEU A 134 12.03 2.48 -9.35
N THR A 135 12.15 2.21 -10.65
CA THR A 135 13.38 2.39 -11.41
C THR A 135 13.74 3.87 -11.52
N LYS A 136 15.01 4.18 -11.82
CA LYS A 136 15.46 5.57 -12.01
C LYS A 136 14.71 6.25 -13.15
N GLU A 137 14.39 5.48 -14.19
CA GLU A 137 13.66 5.92 -15.37
C GLU A 137 12.20 6.30 -15.01
N GLU A 138 11.53 5.47 -14.21
CA GLU A 138 10.18 5.75 -13.71
C GLU A 138 10.16 6.97 -12.78
N ILE A 139 11.15 7.11 -11.89
CA ILE A 139 11.26 8.28 -11.00
C ILE A 139 11.36 9.56 -11.83
N LYS A 140 12.28 9.61 -12.80
CA LYS A 140 12.43 10.77 -13.70
C LYS A 140 11.13 11.12 -14.42
N LYS A 141 10.42 10.10 -14.89
CA LYS A 141 9.14 10.25 -15.58
C LYS A 141 8.05 10.81 -14.68
N TYR A 142 7.89 10.26 -13.48
CA TYR A 142 6.89 10.73 -12.53
C TYR A 142 7.19 12.15 -12.06
N ILE A 143 8.47 12.48 -11.85
CA ILE A 143 8.91 13.86 -11.58
C ILE A 143 8.48 14.79 -12.72
N LYS A 144 8.72 14.42 -13.98
CA LYS A 144 8.28 15.21 -15.14
C LYS A 144 6.77 15.47 -15.09
N PHE A 145 5.95 14.44 -14.87
CA PHE A 145 4.50 14.62 -14.81
C PHE A 145 4.04 15.47 -13.62
N ILE A 146 4.67 15.33 -12.45
CA ILE A 146 4.35 16.13 -11.28
C ILE A 146 4.73 17.60 -11.51
N ASN A 147 5.89 17.88 -12.13
CA ASN A 147 6.29 19.25 -12.45
C ASN A 147 5.32 19.89 -13.46
N ILE A 148 4.86 19.12 -14.46
CA ILE A 148 3.80 19.58 -15.38
C ILE A 148 2.52 19.87 -14.60
N SER A 149 2.08 19.00 -13.69
CA SER A 149 0.85 19.21 -12.93
C SER A 149 0.94 20.43 -12.00
N ILE A 150 2.10 20.68 -11.40
CA ILE A 150 2.36 21.90 -10.61
C ILE A 150 2.26 23.15 -11.50
N ASN A 151 2.87 23.12 -12.69
CA ASN A 151 2.81 24.26 -13.60
C ASN A 151 1.38 24.55 -14.04
N ILE A 152 0.61 23.52 -14.39
CA ILE A 152 -0.80 23.65 -14.77
C ILE A 152 -1.63 24.24 -13.63
N GLY A 153 -1.42 23.77 -12.41
CA GLY A 153 -2.08 24.34 -11.23
C GLY A 153 -1.75 25.82 -11.08
N LYS A 154 -0.47 26.21 -11.18
CA LYS A 154 -0.05 27.61 -11.06
C LYS A 154 -0.61 28.51 -12.16
N THR A 155 -0.71 28.01 -13.39
CA THR A 155 -1.14 28.81 -14.55
C THR A 155 -2.66 28.89 -14.69
N PHE A 156 -3.36 27.78 -14.43
CA PHE A 156 -4.79 27.63 -14.77
C PHE A 156 -5.69 27.33 -13.57
N GLY A 157 -5.12 26.93 -12.43
CA GLY A 157 -5.87 26.53 -11.25
C GLY A 157 -6.22 27.72 -10.35
N THR A 158 -7.50 27.86 -9.99
CA THR A 158 -7.97 28.94 -9.11
C THR A 158 -7.39 28.88 -7.69
N CYS A 159 -7.05 27.67 -7.23
CA CYS A 159 -6.42 27.36 -5.95
C CYS A 159 -5.03 26.71 -6.14
N GLN A 160 -4.40 26.91 -7.31
CA GLN A 160 -3.09 26.36 -7.66
C GLN A 160 -3.01 24.83 -7.65
N SER A 161 -4.13 24.13 -7.83
CA SER A 161 -4.18 22.69 -7.99
C SER A 161 -4.21 22.32 -9.47
N GLY A 162 -3.35 21.40 -9.87
CA GLY A 162 -3.30 20.89 -11.23
C GLY A 162 -3.24 19.36 -11.26
N CYS A 163 -3.84 18.79 -12.30
CA CYS A 163 -3.92 17.36 -12.52
C CYS A 163 -3.39 17.04 -13.93
N VAL A 164 -2.66 15.94 -14.04
CA VAL A 164 -2.21 15.36 -15.30
C VAL A 164 -2.66 13.90 -15.29
N LEU A 165 -3.45 13.50 -16.29
CA LEU A 165 -3.83 12.12 -16.51
C LEU A 165 -2.94 11.54 -17.60
N THR A 166 -2.38 10.36 -17.34
CA THR A 166 -1.50 9.66 -18.29
C THR A 166 -2.02 8.27 -18.59
N TYR A 167 -1.74 7.79 -19.80
CA TYR A 167 -2.01 6.43 -20.23
C TYR A 167 -0.89 5.98 -21.16
N ASN A 168 -0.28 4.82 -20.87
CA ASN A 168 0.91 4.34 -21.57
C ASN A 168 1.95 5.45 -21.76
N ASP A 169 2.23 6.17 -20.67
CA ASP A 169 3.27 7.20 -20.60
C ASP A 169 3.01 8.47 -21.42
N LYS A 170 1.83 8.58 -22.01
CA LYS A 170 1.37 9.77 -22.74
C LYS A 170 0.35 10.53 -21.90
N ILE A 171 0.44 11.85 -21.90
CA ILE A 171 -0.55 12.71 -21.26
C ILE A 171 -1.81 12.66 -22.12
N ILE A 172 -2.93 12.25 -21.53
CA ILE A 172 -4.23 12.17 -22.21
C ILE A 172 -5.14 13.36 -21.89
N ALA A 173 -4.93 13.99 -20.73
CA ALA A 173 -5.66 15.17 -20.29
C ALA A 173 -4.89 15.87 -19.17
N CYS A 174 -5.16 17.15 -19.00
CA CYS A 174 -4.59 17.92 -17.91
C CYS A 174 -5.44 19.14 -17.60
N SER A 175 -5.61 19.45 -16.32
CA SER A 175 -6.51 20.54 -15.91
C SER A 175 -6.08 21.20 -14.62
N GLY A 176 -6.36 22.50 -14.51
CA GLY A 176 -6.32 23.27 -13.26
C GLY A 176 -7.67 23.21 -12.56
N ASP A 177 -7.70 23.43 -11.24
CA ASP A 177 -8.97 23.53 -10.51
C ASP A 177 -9.73 24.81 -10.84
N ASN A 178 -11.06 24.78 -10.74
CA ASN A 178 -11.93 25.94 -10.90
C ASN A 178 -12.93 26.05 -9.73
N ILE A 179 -12.43 25.77 -8.51
CA ILE A 179 -13.23 25.71 -7.28
C ILE A 179 -13.89 27.07 -6.98
N LYS A 180 -13.25 28.18 -7.38
CA LYS A 180 -13.83 29.53 -7.23
C LYS A 180 -15.13 29.73 -8.03
N ASN A 181 -15.30 29.01 -9.13
CA ASN A 181 -16.52 29.06 -9.94
C ASN A 181 -17.55 28.03 -9.47
N HIS A 182 -17.10 26.81 -9.18
CA HIS A 182 -17.98 25.75 -8.68
C HIS A 182 -17.21 24.81 -7.74
N PRO A 183 -17.71 24.55 -6.52
CA PRO A 183 -16.94 23.83 -5.49
C PRO A 183 -16.50 22.41 -5.90
N LEU A 184 -17.28 21.74 -6.76
CA LEU A 184 -16.93 20.41 -7.27
C LEU A 184 -15.95 20.40 -8.46
N GLN A 185 -15.58 21.56 -9.02
CA GLN A 185 -14.67 21.66 -10.16
C GLN A 185 -13.20 21.55 -9.72
N HIS A 186 -12.86 20.43 -9.08
CA HIS A 186 -11.47 20.08 -8.79
C HIS A 186 -10.72 19.72 -10.07
N SER A 187 -9.41 19.98 -10.09
CA SER A 187 -8.52 19.67 -11.23
C SER A 187 -8.66 18.23 -11.74
N VAL A 188 -8.84 17.26 -10.83
CA VAL A 188 -9.07 15.84 -11.16
C VAL A 188 -10.39 15.64 -11.90
N MET A 189 -11.47 16.26 -11.43
CA MET A 189 -12.80 16.11 -12.04
C MET A 189 -12.82 16.67 -13.46
N LEU A 190 -12.22 17.84 -13.65
CA LEU A 190 -12.12 18.49 -14.95
C LEU A 190 -11.23 17.71 -15.92
N ALA A 191 -10.13 17.10 -15.44
CA ALA A 191 -9.30 16.24 -16.27
C ALA A 191 -10.04 14.96 -16.71
N ILE A 192 -10.84 14.36 -15.82
CA ILE A 192 -11.69 13.19 -16.16
C ILE A 192 -12.76 13.57 -17.19
N GLU A 193 -13.37 14.74 -17.03
CA GLU A 193 -14.34 15.27 -17.99
C GLU A 193 -13.72 15.46 -19.38
N GLU A 194 -12.51 16.03 -19.44
CA GLU A 194 -11.75 16.20 -20.70
C GLU A 194 -11.50 14.85 -21.40
N VAL A 195 -11.05 13.82 -20.66
CA VAL A 195 -10.85 12.46 -21.23
C VAL A 195 -12.18 11.88 -21.71
N SER A 196 -13.22 12.02 -20.90
CA SER A 196 -14.55 11.47 -21.22
C SER A 196 -15.13 12.10 -22.48
N TYR A 197 -14.96 13.41 -22.63
CA TYR A 197 -15.32 14.15 -23.84
C TYR A 197 -14.56 13.62 -25.06
N LYS A 198 -13.22 13.54 -25.01
CA LYS A 198 -12.41 13.00 -26.12
C LYS A 198 -12.84 11.59 -26.53
N LEU A 199 -13.10 10.71 -25.55
CA LEU A 199 -13.55 9.34 -25.80
C LEU A 199 -14.93 9.27 -26.45
N ARG A 200 -15.89 10.10 -26.00
CA ARG A 200 -17.22 10.18 -26.63
C ARG A 200 -17.12 10.62 -28.08
N HIS A 201 -16.30 11.63 -28.38
CA HIS A 201 -16.10 12.09 -29.75
C HIS A 201 -15.48 11.02 -30.66
N ILE A 202 -14.43 10.34 -30.19
CA ILE A 202 -13.82 9.23 -30.94
C ILE A 202 -14.85 8.11 -31.19
N TRP A 203 -15.69 7.80 -30.20
CA TRP A 203 -16.74 6.79 -30.36
C TRP A 203 -17.80 7.20 -31.39
N GLN A 204 -18.26 8.46 -31.37
CA GLN A 204 -19.24 8.99 -32.34
C GLN A 204 -18.69 8.96 -33.77
N ILE A 205 -17.45 9.40 -33.97
CA ILE A 205 -16.76 9.36 -35.29
C ILE A 205 -16.69 7.92 -35.79
N LYS A 206 -16.29 6.97 -34.95
CA LYS A 206 -16.22 5.54 -35.31
C LYS A 206 -17.57 4.94 -35.67
N LYS A 207 -18.67 5.51 -35.16
CA LYS A 207 -20.04 5.07 -35.47
C LYS A 207 -20.62 5.76 -36.71
N GLY A 208 -19.86 6.64 -37.38
CA GLY A 208 -20.34 7.39 -38.54
C GLY A 208 -21.47 8.36 -38.19
N ILE A 209 -21.62 8.71 -36.90
CA ILE A 209 -22.62 9.68 -36.44
C ILE A 209 -22.05 11.06 -36.76
N THR A 210 -22.43 11.63 -37.91
CA THR A 210 -22.22 13.07 -38.17
C THR A 210 -23.15 13.87 -37.27
N SER A 211 -22.57 14.56 -36.29
CA SER A 211 -23.29 15.52 -35.44
C SER A 211 -23.81 16.67 -36.30
N LYS A 212 -25.08 16.60 -36.72
CA LYS A 212 -25.85 17.79 -37.08
C LYS A 212 -26.34 18.39 -35.76
N ASN A 213 -25.86 19.61 -35.46
CA ASN A 213 -26.17 20.46 -34.31
C ASN A 213 -25.40 20.14 -33.01
N TRP A 214 -24.36 20.93 -32.71
CA TRP A 214 -23.71 20.96 -31.39
C TRP A 214 -23.42 22.40 -30.88
N GLU A 215 -24.18 23.41 -31.30
CA GLU A 215 -23.99 24.76 -30.73
C GLU A 215 -24.63 24.96 -29.34
N TYR A 216 -25.32 23.97 -28.78
CA TYR A 216 -26.00 24.11 -27.51
C TYR A 216 -25.42 23.16 -26.46
N TYR A 217 -24.36 23.62 -25.78
CA TYR A 217 -24.02 23.44 -24.36
C TYR A 217 -22.62 24.03 -24.10
N HIS A 218 -22.42 25.29 -24.52
CA HIS A 218 -21.35 26.14 -24.02
C HIS A 218 -21.96 27.29 -23.24
N ILE A 219 -22.45 27.00 -22.04
CA ILE A 219 -22.57 28.02 -20.99
C ILE A 219 -21.38 27.78 -20.07
N GLY A 220 -20.25 28.43 -20.39
CA GLY A 220 -19.02 28.37 -19.59
C GLY A 220 -17.74 28.32 -20.43
N ASN A 221 -17.43 29.45 -21.08
CA ASN A 221 -16.18 29.80 -21.77
C ASN A 221 -15.70 28.92 -22.95
N PRO A 222 -15.57 29.49 -24.16
CA PRO A 222 -14.81 28.87 -25.24
C PRO A 222 -13.33 28.99 -24.89
N ILE A 223 -12.76 27.98 -24.23
CA ILE A 223 -11.32 27.94 -24.10
C ILE A 223 -10.78 27.44 -25.44
N ASN A 224 -10.48 28.39 -26.33
CA ASN A 224 -9.31 28.33 -27.20
C ASN A 224 -8.12 28.10 -26.27
N ASN A 225 -7.92 26.84 -25.86
CA ASN A 225 -7.01 26.50 -24.79
C ASN A 225 -5.65 26.24 -25.40
N PRO A 226 -4.66 27.13 -25.25
CA PRO A 226 -3.28 26.82 -25.63
C PRO A 226 -2.74 25.54 -24.95
N LEU A 227 -3.43 25.03 -23.91
CA LEU A 227 -3.20 23.71 -23.28
C LEU A 227 -3.35 22.51 -24.24
N SER A 228 -4.32 22.52 -25.16
CA SER A 228 -4.47 21.40 -26.11
C SER A 228 -3.32 21.38 -27.12
N ILE A 229 -2.82 22.57 -27.48
CA ILE A 229 -1.69 22.77 -28.40
C ILE A 229 -0.36 22.42 -27.71
N LEU A 230 -0.20 22.72 -26.41
CA LEU A 230 1.00 22.33 -25.65
C LEU A 230 1.12 20.81 -25.47
N CYS A 231 -0.01 20.10 -25.29
CA CYS A 231 0.00 18.63 -25.23
C CYS A 231 0.15 17.96 -26.61
N ALA A 232 -0.44 18.55 -27.66
CA ALA A 232 -0.36 18.04 -29.03
C ALA A 232 1.03 18.23 -29.66
N SER A 233 1.73 19.33 -29.35
CA SER A 233 3.05 19.65 -29.91
C SER A 233 4.19 18.73 -29.43
N GLN A 234 3.96 17.85 -28.45
CA GLN A 234 4.93 16.85 -28.00
C GLN A 234 4.60 15.40 -28.40
N THR A 235 3.49 15.19 -29.14
CA THR A 235 2.97 13.83 -29.43
C THR A 235 2.97 13.43 -30.90
N SER A 236 3.57 14.21 -31.80
CA SER A 236 3.68 13.82 -33.21
C SER A 236 4.81 12.81 -33.42
N GLN A 237 4.52 11.52 -33.18
CA GLN A 237 4.79 10.42 -34.11
C GLN A 237 4.17 9.10 -33.60
N GLU A 238 3.55 8.39 -34.54
CA GLU A 238 3.04 7.00 -34.50
C GLU A 238 1.65 6.72 -33.89
N GLU A 239 0.66 6.75 -34.79
CA GLU A 239 -0.46 5.80 -34.90
C GLU A 239 0.07 4.36 -35.07
N THR A 240 -0.57 3.23 -34.74
CA THR A 240 -1.98 2.80 -34.68
C THR A 240 -2.09 1.58 -33.73
N SER A 241 -3.33 1.22 -33.37
CA SER A 241 -3.79 -0.15 -33.05
C SER A 241 -3.25 -0.83 -31.77
N LYS A 242 -4.10 -0.90 -30.72
CA LYS A 242 -4.30 -2.13 -29.91
C LYS A 242 -5.51 -2.02 -28.97
N LYS A 243 -6.22 -3.15 -28.83
CA LYS A 243 -7.47 -3.38 -28.06
C LYS A 243 -7.36 -2.91 -26.61
N PHE A 244 -8.36 -2.14 -26.16
CA PHE A 244 -8.57 -1.78 -24.75
C PHE A 244 -8.96 -3.02 -23.93
N LYS A 245 -8.22 -3.34 -22.86
CA LYS A 245 -8.63 -4.25 -21.79
C LYS A 245 -8.47 -3.55 -20.44
N ARG A 246 -9.54 -3.55 -19.63
CA ARG A 246 -9.73 -3.04 -18.25
C ARG A 246 -8.47 -2.53 -17.53
N TYR A 247 -8.51 -1.28 -17.05
CA TYR A 247 -7.37 -0.58 -16.45
C TYR A 247 -7.64 -0.11 -15.02
N THR A 248 -6.59 -0.20 -14.21
CA THR A 248 -6.45 0.36 -12.86
C THR A 248 -5.97 1.80 -12.96
N PHE A 249 -6.61 2.73 -12.26
CA PHE A 249 -6.22 4.14 -12.22
C PHE A 249 -5.27 4.42 -11.06
N LEU A 250 -4.18 5.15 -11.32
CA LEU A 250 -3.36 5.75 -10.27
C LEU A 250 -3.78 7.22 -10.12
N ILE A 251 -4.39 7.57 -8.99
CA ILE A 251 -4.80 8.93 -8.66
C ILE A 251 -3.85 9.45 -7.58
N SER A 252 -3.12 10.55 -7.86
CA SER A 252 -2.34 11.26 -6.85
C SER A 252 -3.12 12.51 -6.42
N PHE A 253 -3.48 12.57 -5.14
CA PHE A 253 -4.17 13.71 -4.55
C PHE A 253 -3.16 14.67 -3.92
N ARG A 254 -3.48 15.97 -3.98
CA ARG A 254 -2.99 16.94 -3.00
C ARG A 254 -4.22 17.67 -2.48
N CYS A 255 -4.84 17.13 -1.44
CA CYS A 255 -5.90 17.80 -0.70
C CYS A 255 -5.29 18.31 0.62
N GLY A 256 -5.44 19.60 0.91
CA GLY A 256 -4.85 20.24 2.09
C GLY A 256 -5.53 19.91 3.42
N TYR A 257 -6.50 19.00 3.45
CA TYR A 257 -7.16 18.56 4.66
C TYR A 257 -7.44 17.06 4.59
N LEU A 258 -6.95 16.34 5.60
CA LEU A 258 -6.98 14.89 5.88
C LEU A 258 -5.74 14.08 5.44
N PRO A 259 -5.22 13.18 6.31
CA PRO A 259 -4.04 12.39 6.04
C PRO A 259 -4.42 11.22 5.14
N CYS A 260 -4.06 11.29 3.85
CA CYS A 260 -3.82 10.08 3.08
C CYS A 260 -2.40 9.62 3.38
N ASP A 261 -2.23 8.34 3.72
CA ASP A 261 -0.93 7.69 3.91
C ASP A 261 -0.16 7.69 2.57
N ASP A 262 0.49 8.81 2.27
CA ASP A 262 1.32 8.98 1.09
C ASP A 262 2.62 8.19 1.25
N LEU A 263 2.82 7.19 0.38
CA LEU A 263 4.00 6.31 0.31
C LEU A 263 5.32 7.01 -0.12
N TYR A 264 5.31 8.32 -0.35
CA TYR A 264 6.48 9.07 -0.85
C TYR A 264 6.52 10.50 -0.31
N LYS A 265 7.66 10.95 0.23
CA LYS A 265 7.91 12.36 0.62
C LYS A 265 8.64 13.10 -0.50
N LYS A 266 8.31 14.38 -0.67
CA LYS A 266 8.91 15.30 -1.66
C LYS A 266 10.04 16.10 -1.01
N LYS A 267 11.21 16.21 -1.67
CA LYS A 267 12.28 17.15 -1.30
C LYS A 267 12.27 18.35 -2.26
N LYS A 268 12.34 19.57 -1.71
CA LYS A 268 12.46 20.83 -2.45
C LYS A 268 13.83 21.46 -2.18
N LYS A 269 14.39 22.18 -3.15
CA LYS A 269 15.62 22.96 -2.98
C LYS A 269 15.24 24.44 -2.79
N LYS A 270 15.67 25.07 -1.70
CA LYS A 270 15.81 26.53 -1.60
C LYS A 270 17.24 26.88 -2.01
N LYS A 271 17.43 27.70 -3.03
CA LYS A 271 18.73 28.34 -3.28
C LYS A 271 18.85 29.58 -2.41
N ALA A 272 20.02 29.76 -1.82
CA ALA A 272 20.47 30.97 -1.13
C ALA A 272 20.80 32.07 -2.15
#